data_AF-A0AAW6NIL1-F1
#
_entry.id   AF-A0AAW6NIL1-F1
#
_cell.length_a   1.000
_cell.length_b   1.000
_cell.length_c   1.000
_cell.angle_alpha   90.00
_cell.angle_beta   90.00
_cell.angle_gamma   90.00
#
_symmetry.space_group_name_H-M   'P 1'
#
loop_
_entity.id
_entity.type
_entity.pdbx_description
1 polymer ?
#
loop_
_entity_poly.entity_id
_entity_poly.type
_entity_poly.pdbx_seq_one_letter_code
_entity_poly.pdbx_strand_id
1 'polypeptide(L)'
;SRPDARRSEHATADALDISAFRLANGQRVTVLNGWKAEKTQPWLQALLSASCGYYGNGLGPDYNAAHANHFHLGMRGYGLCRGSIIFRRNLDKLCLISQI
;
A
#
# COMPACT_ATOMS: atom_id res chain seq x y z
N SER A 1 16.02 -21.87 9.79
CA SER A 1 15.70 -21.34 8.45
C SER A 1 15.37 -22.51 7.55
N ARG A 2 14.21 -22.57 6.88
CA ARG A 2 13.93 -23.65 5.92
C ARG A 2 14.71 -23.37 4.63
N PRO A 3 15.52 -24.31 4.11
CA PRO A 3 16.40 -24.08 2.97
C PRO A 3 15.66 -23.64 1.69
N ASP A 4 14.37 -24.00 1.55
CA ASP A 4 13.57 -23.72 0.35
C ASP A 4 12.43 -22.72 0.57
N ALA A 5 12.34 -22.09 1.74
CA ALA A 5 11.35 -21.05 1.96
C ALA A 5 11.77 -19.76 1.24
N ARG A 6 10.93 -19.28 0.31
CA ARG A 6 11.13 -17.97 -0.33
C ARG A 6 11.27 -16.89 0.75
N ARG A 7 12.41 -16.19 0.75
CA ARG A 7 12.64 -15.08 1.69
C ARG A 7 11.61 -13.98 1.48
N SER A 8 11.11 -13.41 2.58
CA SER A 8 10.25 -12.23 2.56
C SER A 8 10.92 -11.08 1.81
N GLU A 9 10.15 -10.26 1.09
CA GLU A 9 10.67 -9.05 0.44
C GLU A 9 11.16 -8.03 1.48
N HIS A 10 10.53 -7.96 2.64
CA HIS A 10 10.99 -7.17 3.79
C HIS A 10 12.36 -7.63 4.30
N ALA A 11 12.67 -8.93 4.22
CA ALA A 11 13.96 -9.47 4.66
C ALA A 11 15.14 -9.01 3.77
N THR A 12 14.85 -8.48 2.58
CA THR A 12 15.85 -7.90 1.67
C THR A 12 15.65 -6.40 1.45
N ALA A 13 14.80 -5.73 2.25
CA ALA A 13 14.41 -4.33 2.09
C ALA A 13 13.82 -4.01 0.69
N ASP A 14 13.25 -5.02 0.04
CA ASP A 14 12.58 -4.92 -1.27
C ASP A 14 11.07 -4.65 -1.14
N ALA A 15 10.60 -4.30 0.05
CA ALA A 15 9.20 -3.96 0.31
C ALA A 15 9.06 -2.82 1.31
N LEU A 16 7.94 -2.10 1.18
CA LEU A 16 7.52 -1.04 2.08
C LEU A 16 6.07 -1.28 2.50
N ASP A 17 5.82 -1.27 3.81
CA ASP A 17 4.47 -1.32 4.38
C ASP A 17 4.03 0.05 4.89
N ILE A 18 2.82 0.46 4.48
CA ILE A 18 2.19 1.72 4.92
C ILE A 18 0.83 1.39 5.56
N SER A 19 0.71 1.63 6.85
CA SER A 19 -0.54 1.39 7.61
C SER A 19 -1.37 2.66 7.83
N ALA A 20 -0.77 3.85 7.69
CA ALA A 20 -1.47 5.12 7.86
C ALA A 20 -0.78 6.30 7.15
N PHE A 21 -1.58 7.33 6.89
CA PHE A 21 -1.15 8.62 6.36
C PHE A 21 -1.44 9.73 7.36
N ARG A 22 -0.54 10.70 7.44
CA ARG A 22 -0.80 11.96 8.14
C ARG A 22 -0.96 13.06 7.10
N LEU A 23 -2.14 13.68 7.09
CA LEU A 23 -2.47 14.76 6.17
C LEU A 23 -1.89 16.08 6.69
N ALA A 24 -1.76 17.07 5.79
CA ALA A 24 -1.20 18.38 6.12
C ALA A 24 -1.98 19.12 7.22
N ASN A 25 -3.28 18.86 7.36
CA ASN A 25 -4.12 19.38 8.44
C ASN A 25 -3.94 18.65 9.79
N GLY A 26 -2.98 17.71 9.87
CA GLY A 26 -2.70 16.91 11.06
C GLY A 26 -3.57 15.66 11.22
N GLN A 27 -4.60 15.47 10.40
CA GLN A 27 -5.48 14.31 10.46
C GLN A 27 -4.71 13.03 10.15
N ARG A 28 -4.91 11.99 10.97
CA ARG A 28 -4.39 10.64 10.73
C ARG A 28 -5.47 9.77 10.09
N VAL A 29 -5.16 9.18 8.93
CA VAL A 29 -6.02 8.22 8.24
C VAL A 29 -5.31 6.88 8.19
N THR A 30 -5.86 5.87 8.85
CA THR A 30 -5.35 4.49 8.77
C THR A 30 -5.90 3.81 7.52
N VAL A 31 -5.14 2.89 6.93
CA VAL A 31 -5.63 2.05 5.83
C VAL A 31 -6.82 1.22 6.31
N LEU A 32 -6.72 0.61 7.50
CA LEU A 32 -7.78 -0.21 8.09
C LEU A 32 -9.16 0.47 8.12
N ASN A 33 -9.23 1.72 8.61
CA ASN A 33 -10.50 2.45 8.72
C ASN A 33 -10.83 3.21 7.44
N GLY A 34 -9.80 3.77 6.80
CA GLY A 34 -9.97 4.62 5.64
C GLY A 34 -10.41 3.86 4.38
N TRP A 35 -10.06 2.58 4.26
CA TRP A 35 -10.43 1.75 3.10
C TRP A 35 -11.94 1.53 2.95
N LYS A 36 -12.69 1.67 4.05
CA LYS A 36 -14.15 1.50 4.09
C LYS A 36 -14.92 2.81 4.24
N ALA A 37 -14.22 3.91 4.47
CA ALA A 37 -14.86 5.21 4.69
C ALA A 37 -15.02 5.97 3.37
N GLU A 38 -16.24 6.41 3.07
CA GLU A 38 -16.62 7.07 1.82
C GLU A 38 -15.68 8.22 1.43
N LYS A 39 -15.28 9.05 2.41
CA LYS A 39 -14.42 10.21 2.17
C LYS A 39 -12.97 9.84 1.83
N THR A 40 -12.48 8.68 2.28
CA THR A 40 -11.06 8.32 2.17
C THR A 40 -10.78 7.18 1.22
N GLN A 41 -11.74 6.29 1.02
CA GLN A 41 -11.62 5.13 0.15
C GLN A 41 -11.20 5.51 -1.28
N PRO A 42 -11.76 6.54 -1.94
CA PRO A 42 -11.40 6.85 -3.32
C PRO A 42 -9.92 7.22 -3.49
N TRP A 43 -9.36 8.04 -2.60
CA TRP A 43 -7.95 8.45 -2.72
C TRP A 43 -6.98 7.38 -2.21
N LEU A 44 -7.40 6.52 -1.26
CA LEU A 44 -6.60 5.37 -0.85
C LEU A 44 -6.48 4.32 -1.96
N GLN A 45 -7.58 4.05 -2.68
CA GLN A 45 -7.54 3.18 -3.86
C GLN A 45 -6.67 3.78 -4.98
N ALA A 46 -6.80 5.08 -5.24
CA ALA A 46 -5.96 5.78 -6.20
C ALA A 46 -4.48 5.72 -5.84
N LEU A 47 -4.13 5.86 -4.56
CA LEU A 47 -2.76 5.74 -4.06
C LEU A 47 -2.17 4.34 -4.29
N LEU A 48 -2.91 3.30 -3.90
CA LEU A 48 -2.46 1.92 -4.11
C LEU A 48 -2.27 1.63 -5.61
N SER A 49 -3.22 2.06 -6.44
CA SER A 49 -3.14 1.92 -7.89
C SER A 49 -1.89 2.62 -8.46
N ALA A 50 -1.64 3.88 -8.08
CA ALA A 50 -0.47 4.63 -8.51
C ALA A 50 0.85 4.03 -8.01
N SER A 51 0.88 3.50 -6.79
CA SER A 51 2.07 2.88 -6.20
C SER A 51 2.60 1.71 -7.04
N CYS A 52 1.73 0.96 -7.72
CA CYS A 52 2.13 -0.16 -8.58
C CYS A 52 2.94 0.28 -9.82
N GLY A 53 2.96 1.57 -10.18
CA GLY A 53 3.86 2.09 -11.22
C GLY A 53 5.29 2.32 -10.73
N TYR A 54 5.47 2.49 -9.42
CA TYR A 54 6.77 2.74 -8.79
C TYR A 54 7.37 1.48 -8.16
N TYR A 55 6.51 0.57 -7.73
CA TYR A 55 6.85 -0.73 -7.15
C TYR A 55 6.45 -1.85 -8.10
N GLY A 56 7.08 -3.02 -8.03
CA GLY A 56 6.71 -4.16 -8.87
C GLY A 56 5.30 -4.70 -8.58
N ASN A 57 4.87 -4.65 -7.32
CA ASN A 57 3.54 -5.06 -6.87
C ASN A 57 2.98 -4.10 -5.82
N GLY A 58 1.65 -4.09 -5.70
CA GLY A 58 0.93 -3.38 -4.65
C GLY A 58 -0.25 -4.21 -4.16
N LEU A 59 -0.24 -4.56 -2.87
CA LEU A 59 -1.28 -5.35 -2.21
C LEU A 59 -1.95 -4.50 -1.13
N GLY A 60 -3.28 -4.47 -1.13
CA GLY A 60 -4.07 -3.75 -0.13
C GLY A 60 -5.15 -4.61 0.51
N PRO A 61 -6.09 -3.99 1.24
CA PRO A 61 -7.07 -4.71 2.05
C PRO A 61 -7.97 -5.71 1.31
N ASP A 62 -8.14 -5.55 0.00
CA ASP A 62 -8.93 -6.45 -0.84
C ASP A 62 -8.14 -7.68 -1.32
N TYR A 63 -6.82 -7.78 -1.05
CA TYR A 63 -6.01 -8.91 -1.48
C TYR A 63 -6.20 -10.16 -0.62
N ASN A 64 -5.99 -10.04 0.70
CA ASN A 64 -6.28 -11.07 1.69
C ASN A 64 -6.25 -10.50 3.13
N ALA A 65 -6.57 -11.34 4.12
CA ALA A 65 -6.64 -10.94 5.53
C ALA A 65 -5.34 -10.36 6.10
N ALA A 66 -4.17 -10.78 5.59
CA ALA A 66 -2.89 -10.26 6.07
C ALA A 66 -2.70 -8.78 5.70
N HIS A 67 -3.28 -8.32 4.60
CA HIS A 67 -3.14 -6.95 4.09
C HIS A 67 -4.32 -6.05 4.47
N ALA A 68 -5.20 -6.49 5.37
CA ALA A 68 -6.43 -5.77 5.72
C ALA A 68 -6.18 -4.37 6.33
N ASN A 69 -4.99 -4.12 6.88
CA ASN A 69 -4.67 -2.91 7.63
C ASN A 69 -3.48 -2.10 7.07
N HIS A 70 -2.89 -2.50 5.94
CA HIS A 70 -1.74 -1.80 5.33
C HIS A 70 -1.69 -2.01 3.82
N PHE A 71 -0.89 -1.20 3.15
CA PHE A 71 -0.43 -1.45 1.79
C PHE A 71 0.94 -2.11 1.84
N HIS A 72 1.11 -3.25 1.17
CA HIS A 72 2.41 -3.87 0.90
C HIS A 72 2.84 -3.46 -0.50
N LEU A 73 3.97 -2.76 -0.59
CA LEU A 73 4.54 -2.28 -1.84
C LEU A 73 5.87 -2.99 -2.08
N GLY A 74 5.88 -4.01 -2.95
CA GLY A 74 7.04 -4.86 -3.17
C GLY A 74 7.70 -4.65 -4.53
N MET A 75 9.00 -4.94 -4.64
CA MET A 75 9.77 -4.78 -5.89
C MET A 75 9.73 -6.02 -6.80
N ARG A 76 9.20 -7.17 -6.35
CA ARG A 76 9.11 -8.39 -7.17
C ARG A 76 7.68 -8.63 -7.65
N GLY A 77 7.48 -9.54 -8.60
CA GLY A 77 6.12 -9.89 -9.06
C GLY A 77 5.43 -8.78 -9.88
N TYR A 78 6.20 -8.14 -10.77
CA TYR A 78 5.74 -7.11 -11.71
C TYR A 78 4.35 -7.41 -12.30
N GLY A 79 3.43 -6.45 -12.13
CA GLY A 79 2.07 -6.52 -12.69
C GLY A 79 1.01 -7.08 -11.74
N LEU A 80 1.37 -7.48 -10.52
CA LEU A 80 0.40 -7.82 -9.47
C LEU A 80 -0.10 -6.53 -8.79
N CYS A 81 -1.02 -5.84 -9.47
CA CYS A 81 -1.71 -4.66 -8.94
C CYS A 81 -3.14 -5.06 -8.56
N ARG A 82 -3.46 -5.19 -7.26
CA ARG A 82 -4.84 -5.48 -6.82
C ARG A 82 -5.42 -4.29 -6.07
N GLY A 83 -6.02 -3.39 -6.85
CA GLY A 83 -6.86 -2.27 -6.41
C GLY A 83 -7.75 -1.84 -7.58
N SER A 84 -9.03 -1.60 -7.33
CA SER A 84 -9.98 -1.24 -8.39
C SER A 84 -9.73 0.18 -8.92
N ILE A 85 -9.51 0.31 -10.24
CA ILE A 85 -9.62 1.52 -11.10
C ILE A 85 -8.33 2.37 -11.34
N ILE A 86 -8.31 2.96 -12.55
CA ILE A 86 -7.25 3.53 -13.39
C ILE A 86 -6.89 5.01 -13.07
N PHE A 87 -5.58 5.31 -13.16
CA PHE A 87 -4.83 6.59 -13.24
C PHE A 87 -5.56 7.96 -13.11
N ARG A 88 -5.15 8.76 -12.10
CA ARG A 88 -4.90 10.22 -12.25
C ARG A 88 -3.62 10.65 -11.50
N ARG A 89 -2.78 11.44 -12.20
CA ARG A 89 -1.46 11.94 -11.77
C ARG A 89 -1.55 13.21 -10.90
N ASN A 90 -1.71 13.13 -9.58
CA ASN A 90 -1.29 14.20 -8.65
C ASN A 90 -1.43 13.69 -7.19
N LEU A 91 -0.32 13.51 -6.50
CA LEU A 91 -0.24 12.99 -5.12
C LEU A 91 0.71 13.83 -4.26
N ASP A 92 0.71 15.14 -4.48
CA ASP A 92 1.81 16.03 -4.08
C ASP A 92 1.80 16.40 -2.58
N LYS A 93 1.01 15.72 -1.73
CA LYS A 93 0.70 16.16 -0.35
C LYS A 93 0.56 15.04 0.70
N LEU A 94 1.31 13.94 0.59
CA LEU A 94 1.25 12.86 1.59
C LEU A 94 2.59 12.65 2.34
N CYS A 95 2.54 12.73 3.67
CA CYS A 95 3.60 12.26 4.55
C CYS A 95 3.26 10.81 4.98
N LEU A 96 4.15 9.87 4.64
CA LEU A 96 3.98 8.44 4.84
C LEU A 96 4.49 8.04 6.24
N ILE A 97 3.66 7.34 7.02
CA ILE A 97 4.12 6.67 8.24
C ILE A 97 4.37 5.21 7.87
N SER A 98 5.64 4.85 7.74
CA SER A 98 6.06 3.46 7.53
C SER A 98 6.15 2.74 8.88
N GLN A 99 5.64 1.51 8.94
CA GLN A 99 6.03 0.56 9.97
C GLN A 99 6.94 -0.46 9.29
N ILE A 100 8.14 -0.63 9.84
CA ILE A 100 9.09 -1.70 9.49
C ILE A 100 8.63 -2.97 10.17
#